data_AF-L7ECX0-F1
#
_entry.id   AF-L7ECX0-F1
#
_cell.length_a   1.000
_cell.length_b   1.000
_cell.length_c   1.000
_cell.angle_alpha   90.00
_cell.angle_beta   90.00
_cell.angle_gamma   90.00
#
_symmetry.space_group_name_H-M   'P 1'
#
loop_
_entity.id
_entity.type
_entity.pdbx_description
1 polymer ?
#
loop_
_entity_poly.entity_id
_entity_poly.type
_entity_poly.pdbx_seq_one_letter_code
_entity_poly.pdbx_strand_id
1 'polypeptide(L)'
;MSEAEDSDIIQRARDEGRVVATLDADFHTLLALDVANTPSVIRIRVERLRAQALTNLLLTVIAECEEDLEQGSAITVEPSRIRIRRLPLVSDV
;
A
#
# COMPACT_ATOMS: atom_id res chain seq x y z
N MET A 1 2.61 19.82 -14.26
CA MET A 1 2.39 18.57 -13.52
C MET A 1 1.86 18.96 -12.16
N SER A 2 0.78 18.33 -11.69
CA SER A 2 0.30 18.55 -10.32
C SER A 2 1.14 17.70 -9.39
N GLU A 3 1.50 18.24 -8.24
CA GLU A 3 2.26 17.58 -7.18
C GLU A 3 1.40 17.59 -5.91
N ALA A 4 1.48 16.53 -5.13
CA ALA A 4 0.82 16.39 -3.83
C ALA A 4 1.81 15.70 -2.89
N GLU A 5 1.82 16.11 -1.63
CA GLU A 5 2.64 15.44 -0.62
C GLU A 5 2.08 14.06 -0.33
N ASP A 6 2.93 13.12 0.09
CA ASP A 6 2.49 11.76 0.45
C ASP A 6 1.41 11.77 1.55
N SER A 7 1.51 12.71 2.49
CA SER A 7 0.51 12.92 3.54
C SER A 7 -0.86 13.29 2.97
N ASP A 8 -0.91 14.08 1.89
CA ASP A 8 -2.17 14.48 1.25
C ASP A 8 -2.81 13.28 0.55
N ILE A 9 -2.01 12.43 -0.08
CA ILE A 9 -2.48 11.19 -0.74
C ILE A 9 -3.03 10.23 0.32
N ILE A 10 -2.31 10.03 1.43
CA ILE A 10 -2.73 9.19 2.55
C ILE A 10 -4.05 9.71 3.14
N GLN A 11 -4.13 11.02 3.43
CA GLN A 11 -5.32 11.62 4.02
C GLN A 11 -6.51 11.49 3.08
N ARG A 12 -6.33 11.77 1.78
CA ARG A 12 -7.40 11.62 0.80
C ARG A 12 -7.88 10.18 0.67
N ALA A 13 -6.96 9.22 0.65
CA ALA A 13 -7.30 7.81 0.60
C ALA A 13 -8.05 7.36 1.86
N ARG A 14 -7.67 7.88 3.04
CA ARG A 14 -8.42 7.66 4.29
C ARG A 14 -9.83 8.21 4.22
N ASP A 15 -9.97 9.47 3.81
CA ASP A 15 -11.27 10.16 3.75
C ASP A 15 -12.25 9.50 2.78
N GLU A 16 -11.73 8.93 1.69
CA GLU A 16 -12.53 8.25 0.67
C GLU A 16 -12.63 6.72 0.84
N GLY A 17 -12.02 6.15 1.87
CA GLY A 17 -11.99 4.70 2.08
C GLY A 17 -11.29 3.92 0.94
N ARG A 18 -10.22 4.49 0.39
CA ARG A 18 -9.43 3.89 -0.71
C ARG A 18 -8.14 3.23 -0.21
N VAL A 19 -7.66 2.32 -1.03
CA VAL A 19 -6.31 1.73 -0.94
C VAL A 19 -5.34 2.54 -1.79
N VAL A 20 -4.14 2.80 -1.28
CA VAL A 20 -3.06 3.42 -2.07
C VAL A 20 -2.20 2.31 -2.70
N ALA A 21 -1.96 2.39 -4.00
CA ALA A 21 -0.97 1.56 -4.69
C ALA A 21 0.24 2.42 -5.08
N THR A 22 1.45 1.99 -4.70
CA THR A 22 2.68 2.78 -4.91
C THR A 22 3.90 1.91 -5.22
N LEU A 23 4.92 2.53 -5.80
CA LEU A 23 6.27 1.98 -5.94
C LEU A 23 7.21 2.48 -4.83
N ASP A 24 6.77 3.49 -4.07
CA ASP A 24 7.57 4.18 -3.08
C ASP A 24 7.58 3.44 -1.72
N ALA A 25 8.73 3.46 -1.05
CA ALA A 25 8.88 2.96 0.31
C ALA A 25 8.24 3.89 1.35
N ASP A 26 8.20 5.18 1.08
CA ASP A 26 7.99 6.21 2.10
C ASP A 26 6.55 6.22 2.65
N PHE A 27 5.57 5.75 1.86
CA PHE A 27 4.21 5.51 2.36
C PHE A 27 4.14 4.53 3.54
N HIS A 28 4.97 3.48 3.56
CA HIS A 28 4.99 2.55 4.70
C HIS A 28 5.63 3.19 5.93
N THR A 29 6.62 4.07 5.72
CA THR A 29 7.26 4.84 6.79
C THR A 29 6.27 5.81 7.42
N LEU A 30 5.51 6.54 6.59
CA LEU A 30 4.48 7.48 7.05
C LEU A 30 3.38 6.78 7.85
N LEU A 31 2.88 5.63 7.38
CA LEU A 31 1.90 4.84 8.14
C LEU A 31 2.40 4.40 9.52
N ALA A 32 3.70 4.10 9.65
CA ALA A 32 4.31 3.70 10.92
C ALA A 32 4.47 4.90 11.88
N LEU A 33 4.85 6.07 11.37
CA LEU A 33 5.00 7.29 12.16
C LEU A 33 3.64 7.75 12.73
N ASP A 34 2.57 7.63 11.95
CA ASP A 34 1.24 8.08 12.35
C ASP A 34 0.46 7.06 13.20
N VAL A 35 1.03 5.87 13.45
CA VAL A 35 0.33 4.72 14.07
C VAL A 35 -1.03 4.51 13.38
N ALA A 36 -1.04 4.65 12.06
CA ALA A 36 -2.24 4.72 11.26
C ALA A 36 -2.88 3.34 11.14
N ASN A 37 -4.19 3.25 11.35
CA ASN A 37 -4.98 2.03 11.10
C ASN A 37 -5.45 1.94 9.64
N THR A 38 -5.47 3.06 8.92
CA THR A 38 -5.91 3.21 7.52
C THR A 38 -5.18 4.39 6.87
N PRO A 39 -5.11 4.48 5.53
CA PRO A 39 -5.58 3.51 4.54
C PRO A 39 -4.66 2.30 4.43
N SER A 40 -5.14 1.25 3.78
CA SER A 40 -4.25 0.18 3.33
C SER A 40 -3.36 0.65 2.19
N VAL A 41 -2.13 0.14 2.14
CA VAL A 41 -1.13 0.51 1.13
C VAL A 41 -0.56 -0.75 0.49
N ILE A 42 -0.58 -0.82 -0.84
CA ILE A 42 0.09 -1.84 -1.64
C ILE A 42 1.36 -1.23 -2.23
N ARG A 43 2.52 -1.69 -1.78
CA ARG A 43 3.81 -1.35 -2.36
C ARG A 43 4.29 -2.44 -3.31
N ILE A 44 4.59 -2.09 -4.55
CA ILE A 44 5.06 -3.02 -5.58
C ILE A 44 6.59 -2.88 -5.70
N ARG A 45 7.29 -3.97 -5.44
CA ARG A 45 8.76 -4.09 -5.52
C ARG A 45 9.15 -5.07 -6.62
N VAL A 46 8.66 -4.82 -7.83
CA VAL A 46 8.96 -5.63 -9.01
C VAL A 46 9.48 -4.71 -10.11
N GLU A 47 10.70 -4.98 -10.56
CA GLU A 47 11.34 -4.16 -11.58
C GLU A 47 10.79 -4.44 -12.98
N ARG A 48 10.89 -3.43 -13.86
CA ARG A 48 10.62 -3.55 -15.31
C ARG A 48 9.21 -4.04 -15.66
N LEU A 49 8.24 -3.90 -14.75
CA LEU A 49 6.83 -4.13 -15.06
C LEU A 49 6.34 -3.11 -16.08
N ARG A 50 5.74 -3.62 -17.16
CA ARG A 50 4.96 -2.79 -18.09
C ARG A 50 3.56 -2.58 -17.53
N ALA A 51 2.89 -1.52 -17.98
CA ALA A 51 1.55 -1.13 -17.51
C ALA A 51 0.58 -2.32 -17.43
N GLN A 52 0.45 -3.12 -18.49
CA GLN A 52 -0.47 -4.27 -18.47
C GLN A 52 -0.11 -5.33 -17.41
N ALA A 53 1.17 -5.62 -17.24
CA ALA A 53 1.62 -6.58 -16.24
C ALA A 53 1.43 -6.04 -14.82
N LEU A 54 1.65 -4.74 -14.62
CA LEU A 54 1.38 -4.05 -13.35
C LEU A 54 -0.11 -4.08 -13.00
N THR A 55 -0.99 -3.79 -13.96
CA THR A 55 -2.44 -3.84 -13.77
C THR A 55 -2.89 -5.25 -13.41
N ASN A 56 -2.42 -6.27 -14.13
CA ASN A 56 -2.77 -7.66 -13.84
C ASN A 56 -2.29 -8.06 -12.44
N LEU A 57 -1.06 -7.70 -12.08
CA LEU A 57 -0.51 -7.96 -10.75
C LEU A 57 -1.36 -7.29 -9.66
N LEU A 58 -1.73 -6.02 -9.85
CA LEU A 58 -2.57 -5.29 -8.91
C LEU A 58 -3.94 -5.94 -8.73
N LEU A 59 -4.60 -6.34 -9.81
CA LEU A 59 -5.89 -7.02 -9.73
C LEU A 59 -5.78 -8.35 -8.99
N THR A 60 -4.72 -9.13 -9.22
CA THR A 60 -4.46 -10.36 -8.47
C THR A 60 -4.26 -10.08 -6.98
N VAL A 61 -3.40 -9.12 -6.63
CA VAL A 61 -3.12 -8.79 -5.22
C VAL A 61 -4.37 -8.26 -4.51
N ILE A 62 -5.17 -7.42 -5.16
CA ILE A 62 -6.43 -6.91 -4.59
C ILE A 62 -7.40 -8.07 -4.30
N ALA A 63 -7.53 -9.03 -5.23
CA ALA A 63 -8.40 -10.17 -5.03
C ALA A 63 -7.89 -11.15 -3.95
N GLU A 64 -6.57 -11.38 -3.88
CA GLU A 64 -5.97 -12.30 -2.90
C GLU A 64 -5.92 -11.72 -1.49
N CYS A 65 -5.90 -10.40 -1.35
CA CYS A 65 -5.74 -9.71 -0.07
C CYS A 65 -6.95 -8.84 0.31
N GLU A 66 -8.12 -9.09 -0.26
CA GLU A 66 -9.33 -8.26 -0.07
C GLU A 66 -9.63 -8.01 1.41
N GLU A 67 -9.72 -9.07 2.21
CA GLU A 67 -10.02 -8.95 3.65
C GLU A 67 -8.95 -8.16 4.41
N ASP A 68 -7.66 -8.40 4.13
CA ASP A 68 -6.57 -7.68 4.77
C ASP A 68 -6.54 -6.20 4.33
N LEU A 69 -6.93 -5.89 3.10
CA LEU A 69 -7.03 -4.52 2.59
C LEU A 69 -8.21 -3.77 3.23
N GLU A 70 -9.34 -4.43 3.46
CA GLU A 70 -10.49 -3.85 4.16
C GLU A 70 -10.20 -3.60 5.65
N GLN A 71 -9.45 -4.49 6.30
CA GLN A 71 -9.11 -4.39 7.72
C GLN A 71 -7.96 -3.41 8.04
N GLY A 72 -7.28 -2.87 7.02
CA GLY A 72 -6.11 -2.01 7.21
C GLY A 72 -4.80 -2.80 7.21
N SER A 73 -4.07 -2.75 6.11
CA SER A 73 -2.78 -3.43 5.97
C SER A 73 -1.77 -2.70 5.08
N ALA A 74 -0.50 -2.89 5.39
CA ALA A 74 0.62 -2.55 4.53
C ALA A 74 1.08 -3.82 3.81
N ILE A 75 0.82 -3.89 2.51
CA ILE A 75 1.14 -5.02 1.64
C ILE A 75 2.38 -4.67 0.83
N THR A 76 3.37 -5.56 0.84
CA THR A 76 4.55 -5.49 -0.04
C THR A 76 4.53 -6.66 -1.01
N VAL A 77 4.54 -6.35 -2.30
CA VAL A 77 4.54 -7.32 -3.41
C VAL A 77 5.95 -7.42 -3.97
N GLU A 78 6.58 -8.58 -3.82
CA GLU A 78 7.89 -8.91 -4.39
C GLU A 78 7.71 -9.98 -5.48
N PRO A 79 8.70 -10.21 -6.38
CA PRO A 79 8.52 -11.10 -7.53
C PRO A 79 8.11 -12.54 -7.17
N SER A 80 8.45 -13.00 -5.97
CA SER A 80 8.21 -14.38 -5.52
C SER A 80 7.30 -14.51 -4.30
N ARG A 81 6.79 -13.40 -3.73
CA ARG A 81 5.97 -13.42 -2.51
C ARG A 81 5.21 -12.13 -2.29
N ILE A 82 4.10 -12.25 -1.56
CA ILE A 82 3.36 -11.14 -0.97
C ILE A 82 3.61 -11.16 0.54
N ARG A 83 3.90 -9.99 1.12
CA ARG A 83 4.03 -9.80 2.57
C ARG A 83 2.92 -8.88 3.03
N ILE A 84 2.16 -9.32 4.03
CA ILE A 84 1.07 -8.56 4.61
C ILE A 84 1.45 -8.20 6.05
N ARG A 85 1.31 -6.94 6.41
CA ARG A 85 1.42 -6.46 7.79
C ARG A 85 0.17 -5.70 8.14
N ARG A 86 -0.57 -6.16 9.15
CA ARG A 86 -1.74 -5.44 9.64
C ARG A 86 -1.32 -4.12 10.26
N LEU A 87 -2.14 -3.11 10.05
CA LEU A 87 -1.98 -1.82 10.69
C LEU A 87 -2.52 -1.88 12.14
N PRO A 88 -1.99 -1.08 13.07
CA PRO A 88 -0.90 -0.11 12.88
C PRO A 88 0.48 -0.78 12.81
N LEU A 89 1.41 -0.19 12.05
CA LEU A 89 2.79 -0.66 11.99
C LEU A 89 3.53 -0.25 13.26
N VAL A 90 3.53 -1.12 14.27
CA VAL A 90 4.39 -0.96 15.44
C VAL A 90 5.80 -1.47 15.12
N SER A 91 6.80 -0.68 15.53
CA SER A 91 8.17 -1.18 15.62
C SER A 91 8.25 -1.94 16.95
N ASP A 92 8.67 -3.21 16.91
CA ASP A 92 9.06 -3.91 18.13
C ASP A 92 10.28 -3.18 18.70
N VAL A 93 10.06 -2.41 19.76
CA VAL A 93 11.12 -1.82 20.59
C VAL A 93 11.61 -2.88 21.57
#